data_AF-A0A254PVK4-F1
#
_entry.id   AF-A0A254PVK4-F1
#
_cell.length_a   1.000
_cell.length_b   1.000
_cell.length_c   1.000
_cell.angle_alpha   90.00
_cell.angle_beta   90.00
_cell.angle_gamma   90.00
#
_symmetry.space_group_name_H-M   'P 1'
#
loop_
_entity.id
_entity.type
_entity.pdbx_description
1 polymer ?
#
loop_
_entity_poly.entity_id
_entity_poly.type
_entity_poly.pdbx_seq_one_letter_code
_entity_poly.pdbx_strand_id
1 'polypeptide(L)'
;MQYQIIPLEIGSIVDREIFQNGDMEIKCGLVWKLGSVVTNYKPSFIKNYDPDIGICIADIKGANISETYNGEKVIYFSQTVPEAMEEELTDIFYGISRKFSGPYQNIFQDLEWELIRSESFIFGQLDIKEIKDPYLSYK
;
A
#
# COMPACT_ATOMS: atom_id res chain seq x y z
N MET A 1 -4.96 -23.78 -9.95
CA MET A 1 -5.49 -22.77 -10.90
C MET A 1 -5.32 -21.43 -10.23
N GLN A 2 -4.56 -20.52 -10.84
CA GLN A 2 -4.24 -19.22 -10.25
C GLN A 2 -4.98 -18.14 -11.02
N TYR A 3 -5.40 -17.09 -10.33
CA TYR A 3 -6.04 -15.92 -10.92
C TYR A 3 -5.14 -14.72 -10.67
N GLN A 4 -4.97 -13.89 -11.70
CA GLN A 4 -4.29 -12.61 -11.62
C GLN A 4 -5.34 -11.51 -11.68
N ILE A 5 -5.25 -10.58 -10.75
CA ILE A 5 -6.09 -9.39 -10.62
C ILE A 5 -5.19 -8.21 -10.98
N ILE A 6 -5.51 -7.54 -12.08
CA ILE A 6 -4.69 -6.49 -12.68
C ILE A 6 -5.52 -5.21 -12.63
N PRO A 7 -5.06 -4.16 -11.92
CA PRO A 7 -5.68 -2.85 -12.03
C PRO A 7 -5.40 -2.25 -13.42
N LEU A 8 -6.39 -1.57 -13.98
CA LEU A 8 -6.31 -0.97 -15.30
C LEU A 8 -5.77 0.47 -15.24
N GLU A 9 -5.89 1.14 -14.10
CA GLU A 9 -5.26 2.44 -13.86
C GLU A 9 -3.90 2.33 -13.17
N ILE A 10 -3.08 3.36 -13.38
CA ILE A 10 -1.78 3.53 -12.74
C ILE A 10 -1.99 4.02 -11.30
N GLY A 11 -1.19 3.52 -10.36
CA GLY A 11 -1.24 3.97 -8.97
C GLY A 11 -2.33 3.29 -8.14
N SER A 12 -2.86 2.17 -8.62
CA SER A 12 -4.03 1.50 -8.07
C SER A 12 -3.75 0.46 -6.98
N ILE A 13 -2.48 0.21 -6.66
CA ILE A 13 -2.08 -0.65 -5.54
C ILE A 13 -1.33 0.22 -4.54
N VAL A 14 -1.77 0.19 -3.27
CA VAL A 14 -1.22 1.04 -2.22
C VAL A 14 -0.91 0.21 -1.00
N ASP A 15 0.32 0.34 -0.49
CA ASP A 15 0.67 -0.05 0.87
C ASP A 15 0.49 1.17 1.76
N ARG A 16 -0.31 1.03 2.82
CA ARG A 16 -0.63 2.11 3.75
C ARG A 16 -0.30 1.69 5.17
N GLU A 17 0.52 2.51 5.81
CA GLU A 17 0.80 2.48 7.23
C GLU A 17 0.14 3.68 7.91
N ILE A 18 -0.41 3.45 9.10
CA ILE A 18 -1.01 4.48 9.95
C ILE A 18 -0.27 4.50 11.27
N PHE A 19 0.34 5.64 11.57
CA PHE A 19 1.01 5.90 12.84
C PHE A 19 0.21 6.90 13.67
N GLN A 20 0.23 6.73 14.99
CA GLN A 20 -0.50 7.60 15.91
C GLN A 20 0.37 8.03 17.09
N ASN A 21 0.23 9.28 17.51
CA ASN A 21 0.78 9.81 18.76
C ASN A 21 -0.28 10.75 19.38
N GLY A 22 -0.96 10.30 20.44
CA GLY A 22 -2.09 11.02 21.02
C GLY A 22 -3.26 11.17 20.03
N ASP A 23 -3.68 12.41 19.77
CA ASP A 23 -4.72 12.78 18.80
C ASP A 23 -4.15 13.12 17.41
N MET A 24 -2.85 12.89 17.20
CA MET A 24 -2.17 13.10 15.93
C MET A 24 -2.04 11.79 15.14
N GLU A 25 -2.18 11.88 13.81
CA GLU A 25 -2.13 10.73 12.91
C GLU A 25 -1.25 11.02 11.69
N ILE A 26 -0.45 10.04 11.30
CA ILE A 26 0.29 10.00 10.04
C ILE A 26 -0.27 8.85 9.21
N LYS A 27 -0.59 9.12 7.95
CA LYS A 27 -0.90 8.10 6.94
C LYS A 27 0.17 8.14 5.87
N CYS A 28 0.99 7.10 5.78
CA CYS A 28 2.09 7.06 4.82
C CYS A 28 2.20 5.69 4.16
N GLY A 29 3.03 5.60 3.12
CA GLY A 29 3.36 4.33 2.48
C GLY A 29 3.72 4.49 1.02
N LEU A 30 3.40 3.47 0.23
CA LEU A 30 3.80 3.36 -1.17
C LEU A 30 2.59 3.26 -2.08
N VAL A 31 2.57 4.08 -3.12
CA VAL A 31 1.64 3.98 -4.25
C VAL A 31 2.38 3.36 -5.42
N TRP A 32 1.98 2.16 -5.82
CA TRP A 32 2.63 1.44 -6.90
C TRP A 32 2.03 1.83 -8.25
N LYS A 33 2.88 2.33 -9.16
CA LYS A 33 2.42 2.72 -10.50
C LYS A 33 1.84 1.56 -11.28
N LEU A 34 2.48 0.39 -11.19
CA LEU A 34 2.02 -0.83 -11.83
C LEU A 34 2.12 -1.98 -10.83
N GLY A 35 1.22 -2.95 -10.97
CA GLY A 35 1.36 -4.19 -10.27
C GLY A 35 0.17 -5.12 -10.49
N SER A 36 0.21 -6.27 -9.82
CA SER A 36 -0.90 -7.22 -9.84
C SER A 36 -0.96 -8.04 -8.56
N VAL A 37 -2.17 -8.52 -8.27
CA VAL A 37 -2.46 -9.39 -7.15
C VAL A 37 -2.79 -10.78 -7.68
N VAL A 38 -2.21 -11.82 -7.09
CA VAL A 38 -2.48 -13.21 -7.48
C VAL A 38 -3.20 -13.94 -6.37
N THR A 39 -4.16 -14.79 -6.73
CA THR A 39 -4.87 -15.66 -5.78
C THR A 39 -5.11 -17.05 -6.38
N ASN A 40 -5.16 -18.06 -5.53
CA ASN A 40 -5.51 -19.43 -5.93
C ASN A 40 -7.03 -19.67 -5.93
N TYR A 41 -7.83 -18.67 -5.59
CA TYR A 41 -9.29 -18.76 -5.48
C TYR A 41 -9.95 -17.87 -6.51
N LYS A 42 -11.04 -18.35 -7.11
CA LYS A 42 -11.83 -17.53 -8.04
C LYS A 42 -12.33 -16.27 -7.30
N PRO A 43 -11.99 -15.06 -7.73
CA PRO A 43 -12.38 -13.84 -7.02
C PRO A 43 -13.90 -13.66 -6.99
N SER A 44 -14.53 -13.88 -5.84
CA SER A 44 -15.98 -13.70 -5.68
C SER A 44 -16.36 -12.26 -5.36
N PHE A 45 -15.41 -11.47 -4.85
CA PHE A 45 -15.63 -10.08 -4.42
C PHE A 45 -16.03 -9.16 -5.58
N ILE A 46 -15.66 -9.51 -6.82
CA ILE A 46 -15.90 -8.68 -8.02
C ILE A 46 -17.37 -8.28 -8.22
N LYS A 47 -18.32 -9.07 -7.69
CA LYS A 47 -19.76 -8.77 -7.79
C LYS A 47 -20.19 -7.55 -6.98
N ASN A 48 -19.47 -7.25 -5.90
CA ASN A 48 -19.77 -6.16 -4.96
C ASN A 48 -18.60 -5.18 -4.89
N TYR A 49 -17.69 -5.24 -5.86
CA TYR A 49 -16.49 -4.43 -5.90
C TYR A 49 -16.84 -3.02 -6.39
N ASP A 50 -16.37 -2.02 -5.65
CA ASP A 50 -16.48 -0.61 -6.02
C ASP A 50 -15.07 -0.08 -6.35
N PRO A 51 -14.80 0.33 -7.61
CA PRO A 51 -13.52 0.89 -8.02
C PRO A 51 -13.07 2.13 -7.23
N ASP A 52 -14.01 2.94 -6.72
CA ASP A 52 -13.68 4.19 -6.01
C ASP A 52 -13.29 3.94 -4.55
N ILE A 53 -13.70 2.79 -3.99
CA ILE A 53 -13.37 2.38 -2.61
C ILE A 53 -12.22 1.38 -2.60
N GLY A 54 -12.21 0.47 -3.58
CA GLY A 54 -11.28 -0.65 -3.65
C GLY A 54 -11.58 -1.77 -2.66
N ILE A 55 -10.57 -2.62 -2.45
CA ILE A 55 -10.63 -3.74 -1.50
C ILE A 55 -9.26 -3.91 -0.82
N CYS A 56 -9.27 -4.26 0.46
CA CYS A 56 -8.05 -4.67 1.15
C CYS A 56 -7.59 -6.02 0.59
N ILE A 57 -6.32 -6.13 0.23
CA ILE A 57 -5.76 -7.36 -0.36
C ILE A 57 -5.87 -8.53 0.63
N ALA A 58 -5.78 -8.26 1.93
CA ALA A 58 -5.97 -9.26 2.97
C ALA A 58 -7.39 -9.87 2.99
N ASP A 59 -8.40 -9.13 2.52
CA ASP A 59 -9.79 -9.61 2.42
C ASP A 59 -10.01 -10.48 1.18
N ILE A 60 -9.08 -10.45 0.21
CA ILE A 60 -9.12 -11.34 -0.95
C ILE A 60 -8.51 -12.68 -0.52
N LYS A 61 -9.37 -13.72 -0.47
CA LYS A 61 -8.96 -15.06 -0.03
C LYS A 61 -7.72 -15.56 -0.77
N GLY A 62 -6.65 -15.83 -0.03
CA GLY A 62 -5.40 -16.40 -0.56
C GLY A 62 -4.67 -15.49 -1.55
N ALA A 63 -4.96 -14.19 -1.52
CA ALA A 63 -4.27 -13.21 -2.35
C ALA A 63 -2.91 -12.85 -1.80
N ASN A 64 -1.98 -12.60 -2.72
CA ASN A 64 -0.69 -11.99 -2.44
C ASN A 64 -0.36 -11.01 -3.58
N ILE A 65 0.39 -9.97 -3.27
CA ILE A 65 0.97 -9.09 -4.28
C ILE A 65 2.04 -9.88 -5.03
N SER A 66 1.97 -9.94 -6.36
CA SER A 66 2.92 -10.69 -7.19
C SER A 66 4.01 -9.79 -7.75
N GLU A 67 3.59 -8.66 -8.34
CA GLU A 67 4.47 -7.74 -9.06
C GLU A 67 4.07 -6.33 -8.68
N THR A 68 5.05 -5.50 -8.31
CA THR A 68 4.86 -4.06 -8.13
C THR A 68 6.08 -3.30 -8.66
N TYR A 69 5.83 -2.20 -9.36
CA TYR A 69 6.87 -1.43 -10.03
C TYR A 69 6.70 0.07 -9.81
N ASN A 70 7.85 0.75 -9.69
CA ASN A 70 7.95 2.21 -9.54
C ASN A 70 7.05 2.76 -8.42
N GLY A 71 7.25 2.26 -7.20
CA GLY A 71 6.55 2.76 -6.01
C GLY A 71 6.90 4.20 -5.71
N GLU A 72 5.89 5.02 -5.46
CA GLU A 72 6.02 6.40 -5.04
C GLU A 72 5.66 6.53 -3.55
N LYS A 73 6.57 7.11 -2.78
CA LYS A 73 6.36 7.38 -1.36
C LYS A 73 5.38 8.54 -1.20
N VAL A 74 4.35 8.35 -0.39
CA VAL A 74 3.36 9.38 -0.06
C VAL A 74 3.15 9.43 1.45
N ILE A 75 2.99 10.63 2.00
CA ILE A 75 2.73 10.89 3.41
C ILE A 75 1.67 11.98 3.55
N TYR A 76 0.75 11.79 4.49
CA TYR A 76 -0.30 12.72 4.88
C TYR A 76 -0.37 12.81 6.39
N PHE A 77 -0.73 13.99 6.88
CA PHE A 77 -0.84 14.29 8.31
C PHE A 77 -2.29 14.69 8.65
N SER A 78 -2.73 14.36 9.87
CA SER A 78 -3.95 14.96 10.41
C SER A 78 -3.73 16.44 10.73
N GLN A 79 -4.81 17.23 10.74
CA GLN A 79 -4.76 18.66 11.07
C GLN A 79 -4.23 18.97 12.48
N THR A 80 -4.14 17.96 13.34
CA THR A 80 -3.63 18.05 14.71
C THR A 80 -2.11 17.99 14.77
N VAL A 81 -1.42 17.57 13.70
CA VAL A 81 0.04 17.58 13.62
C VAL A 81 0.54 19.01 13.39
N PRO A 82 1.46 19.54 14.22
CA PRO A 82 2.04 20.86 13.97
C PRO A 82 2.92 20.87 12.70
N GLU A 83 2.83 21.93 11.90
CA GLU A 83 3.58 22.08 10.63
C GLU A 83 5.09 21.82 10.76
N ALA A 84 5.72 22.32 11.83
CA ALA A 84 7.14 22.09 12.08
C ALA A 84 7.49 20.60 12.28
N MET A 85 6.54 19.81 12.79
CA MET A 85 6.68 18.37 12.95
C MET A 85 6.41 17.65 11.62
N GLU A 86 5.46 18.13 10.81
CA GLU A 86 5.20 17.59 9.47
C GLU A 86 6.46 17.65 8.59
N GLU A 87 7.19 18.78 8.62
CA GLU A 87 8.44 18.94 7.86
C GLU A 87 9.49 17.89 8.28
N GLU A 88 9.72 17.73 9.58
CA GLU A 88 10.70 16.76 10.10
C GLU A 88 10.31 15.31 9.81
N LEU A 89 9.04 14.95 9.99
CA LEU A 89 8.52 13.60 9.70
C LEU A 89 8.56 13.29 8.20
N THR A 90 8.31 14.29 7.35
CA THR A 90 8.45 14.19 5.90
C THR A 90 9.89 13.91 5.52
N ASP A 91 10.85 14.66 6.06
CA ASP A 91 12.28 14.45 5.83
C ASP A 91 12.74 13.05 6.25
N ILE A 92 12.24 12.54 7.39
CA ILE A 92 12.50 11.17 7.85
C ILE A 92 11.93 10.15 6.87
N PHE A 93 10.66 10.31 6.47
CA PHE A 93 9.97 9.38 5.60
C PHE A 93 10.61 9.25 4.21
N TYR A 94 11.03 10.38 3.63
CA TYR A 94 11.74 10.41 2.35
C TYR A 94 13.23 10.06 2.45
N GLY A 95 13.77 9.94 3.67
CA GLY A 95 15.19 9.61 3.89
C GLY A 95 16.15 10.77 3.61
N ILE A 96 15.66 12.00 3.71
CA ILE A 96 16.41 13.24 3.48
C ILE A 96 17.01 13.76 4.80
N SER A 97 16.40 13.39 5.94
CA SER A 97 16.84 13.82 7.26
C SER A 97 18.31 13.55 7.50
N ARG A 98 19.04 14.56 7.99
CA ARG A 98 20.45 14.43 8.40
C ARG A 98 20.61 13.99 9.84
N LYS A 99 19.53 14.06 10.64
CA LYS A 99 19.54 13.75 12.07
C LYS A 99 19.33 12.27 12.33
N PHE A 100 18.48 11.64 11.53
CA PHE A 100 18.07 10.25 11.72
C PHE A 100 18.59 9.38 10.57
N SER A 101 18.82 8.11 10.86
CA SER A 101 19.27 7.13 9.88
C SER A 101 18.59 5.79 10.14
N GLY A 102 18.22 5.10 9.07
CA GLY A 102 17.52 3.81 9.14
C GLY A 102 16.10 3.87 8.56
N PRO A 103 15.33 2.77 8.69
CA PRO A 103 13.94 2.72 8.26
C PRO A 103 13.09 3.74 9.02
N TYR A 104 12.24 4.48 8.29
CA TYR A 104 11.39 5.51 8.91
C TYR A 104 10.48 4.95 9.99
N GLN A 105 10.04 3.69 9.87
CA GLN A 105 9.19 3.05 10.86
C GLN A 105 9.86 2.98 12.24
N ASN A 106 11.15 2.64 12.28
CA ASN A 106 11.89 2.57 13.53
C ASN A 106 12.06 3.97 14.13
N ILE A 107 12.38 4.95 13.28
CA ILE A 107 12.57 6.34 13.72
C ILE A 107 11.26 6.91 14.25
N PHE A 108 10.13 6.65 13.58
CA PHE A 108 8.81 7.06 14.05
C PHE A 108 8.52 6.46 15.43
N GLN A 109 8.78 5.16 15.64
CA GLN A 109 8.63 4.52 16.95
C GLN A 109 9.54 5.14 18.02
N ASP A 110 10.78 5.46 17.70
CA ASP A 110 11.70 6.16 18.61
C ASP A 110 11.21 7.57 18.98
N LEU A 111 10.41 8.19 18.11
CA LEU A 111 9.72 9.47 18.32
C LEU A 111 8.31 9.30 18.93
N GLU A 112 8.04 8.14 19.55
CA GLU A 112 6.78 7.81 20.23
C GLU A 112 5.55 7.73 19.30
N TRP A 113 5.77 7.50 17.99
CA TRP A 113 4.70 7.21 17.06
C TRP A 113 4.44 5.71 16.96
N GLU A 114 3.26 5.29 17.36
CA GLU A 114 2.87 3.88 17.36
C GLU A 114 2.28 3.48 16.01
N LEU A 115 2.77 2.38 15.43
CA LEU A 115 2.16 1.80 14.24
C LEU A 115 0.84 1.13 14.62
N ILE A 116 -0.28 1.75 14.25
CA ILE A 116 -1.62 1.24 14.54
C ILE A 116 -2.08 0.26 13.46
N ARG A 117 -1.68 0.49 12.22
CA ARG A 117 -2.16 -0.32 11.10
C ARG A 117 -1.17 -0.34 9.93
N SER A 118 -1.05 -1.50 9.28
CA SER A 118 -0.34 -1.67 8.02
C SER A 118 -1.21 -2.57 7.11
N GLU A 119 -1.65 -2.04 5.98
CA GLU A 119 -2.59 -2.69 5.07
C GLU A 119 -2.23 -2.39 3.62
N SER A 120 -2.49 -3.33 2.73
CA SER A 120 -2.36 -3.14 1.29
C SER A 120 -3.73 -3.16 0.62
N PHE A 121 -3.96 -2.22 -0.30
CA PHE A 121 -5.21 -2.04 -1.01
C PHE A 121 -5.01 -2.15 -2.52
N ILE A 122 -6.07 -2.59 -3.20
CA ILE A 122 -6.19 -2.46 -4.65
C ILE A 122 -7.53 -1.78 -4.98
N PHE A 123 -7.48 -0.71 -5.75
CA PHE A 123 -8.64 0.08 -6.19
C PHE A 123 -8.65 0.27 -7.72
N GLY A 124 -9.64 0.99 -8.25
CA GLY A 124 -9.77 1.23 -9.68
C GLY A 124 -10.39 0.06 -10.46
N GLN A 125 -10.52 0.19 -11.77
CA GLN A 125 -11.07 -0.89 -12.58
C GLN A 125 -10.12 -2.09 -12.61
N LEU A 126 -10.66 -3.30 -12.45
CA LEU A 126 -9.87 -4.53 -12.36
C LEU A 126 -10.18 -5.47 -13.53
N ASP A 127 -9.12 -6.02 -14.14
CA ASP A 127 -9.18 -7.16 -15.03
C ASP A 127 -8.74 -8.43 -14.28
N ILE A 128 -9.47 -9.54 -14.48
CA ILE A 128 -9.21 -10.81 -13.79
C ILE A 128 -8.93 -11.88 -14.83
N LYS A 129 -7.68 -12.37 -14.83
CA LYS A 129 -7.22 -13.41 -15.75
C LYS A 129 -7.03 -14.73 -15.04
N GLU A 130 -7.48 -15.80 -15.68
CA GLU A 130 -7.19 -17.16 -15.24
C GLU A 130 -5.83 -17.59 -15.80
N ILE A 131 -4.86 -17.85 -14.93
CA ILE A 131 -3.55 -18.39 -15.29
C ILE A 131 -3.69 -19.92 -15.33
N LYS A 132 -3.71 -20.45 -16.56
CA LYS A 132 -3.83 -21.89 -16.82
C LYS A 132 -2.50 -22.65 -16.71
N ASP A 133 -1.37 -21.95 -16.71
CA ASP A 133 -0.06 -22.56 -16.58
C ASP A 133 0.95 -21.57 -15.94
N PRO A 134 1.47 -21.83 -14.74
CA PRO A 134 2.44 -20.94 -14.08
C PRO A 134 3.82 -20.93 -14.75
N TYR A 135 4.08 -21.77 -15.76
CA TYR A 135 5.38 -21.90 -16.43
C TYR A 135 5.44 -21.30 -17.86
N LEU A 136 4.36 -20.73 -18.39
CA LEU A 136 4.33 -20.17 -19.75
C LEU A 136 4.70 -18.68 -19.86
N SER A 137 5.03 -18.01 -18.75
CA SER A 137 5.45 -16.60 -18.74
C SER A 137 6.91 -16.35 -19.16
N TYR A 138 7.65 -17.39 -19.56
CA TYR A 138 8.99 -17.26 -20.17
C TYR A 138 9.00 -17.82 -21.59
N LYS A 139 8.55 -17.02 -22.56
CA LYS A 139 8.95 -17.11 -23.97
C LYS A 139 8.99 -15.74 -24.62
#